data_AF-A0A402C3N1-F1
#
_entry.id   AF-A0A402C3N1-F1
#
_cell.length_a   1.000
_cell.length_b   1.000
_cell.length_c   1.000
_cell.angle_alpha   90.00
_cell.angle_beta   90.00
_cell.angle_gamma   90.00
#
_symmetry.space_group_name_H-M   'P 1'
#
loop_
_entity.id
_entity.type
_entity.pdbx_description
1 polymer ?
#
loop_
_entity_poly.entity_id
_entity_poly.type
_entity_poly.pdbx_seq_one_letter_code
_entity_poly.pdbx_strand_id
1 'polypeptide(L)' 'MITTNSTDDVGHIHDRMPMSVAEANWADWLDPTDTDVDFARSLMAPPAPGSLGP' A
#
# COMPACT_ATOMS: atom_id res chain seq x y z
N MET A 1 -9.95 -2.96 2.64
CA MET A 1 -8.72 -3.48 2.05
C MET A 1 -8.52 -2.80 0.69
N ILE A 2 -7.46 -2.01 0.52
CA ILE A 2 -7.11 -1.34 -0.74
C ILE A 2 -6.02 -2.17 -1.42
N THR A 3 -6.10 -2.35 -2.74
CA THR A 3 -5.21 -3.21 -3.54
C THR A 3 -4.72 -2.49 -4.79
N THR A 4 -3.53 -2.82 -5.29
CA THR A 4 -2.95 -2.36 -6.56
C THR A 4 -2.64 -3.52 -7.50
N ASN A 5 -2.26 -3.24 -8.75
CA ASN A 5 -1.83 -4.25 -9.73
C ASN A 5 -0.47 -4.87 -9.34
N SER A 6 -0.27 -6.16 -9.61
CA SER A 6 1.02 -6.83 -9.35
C SER A 6 2.15 -6.31 -10.27
N THR A 7 3.39 -6.27 -9.75
CA THR A 7 4.61 -5.84 -10.47
C THR A 7 5.77 -6.85 -10.35
N ASP A 8 5.54 -8.06 -9.83
CA ASP A 8 6.59 -9.07 -9.59
C ASP A 8 6.35 -10.42 -10.31
N ASP A 9 7.35 -11.30 -10.25
CA ASP A 9 7.39 -12.64 -10.86
C ASP A 9 6.30 -13.62 -10.34
N VAL A 10 5.43 -13.17 -9.43
CA VAL A 10 4.26 -13.90 -8.90
C VAL A 10 2.97 -13.55 -9.67
N GLY A 11 3.07 -12.82 -10.78
CA GLY A 11 1.95 -12.53 -11.70
C GLY A 11 1.25 -13.76 -12.32
N HIS A 12 1.71 -14.99 -12.05
CA HIS A 12 1.02 -16.22 -12.47
C HIS A 12 -0.05 -16.72 -11.50
N ILE A 13 -0.10 -16.23 -10.25
CA ILE A 13 -1.03 -16.76 -9.23
C ILE A 13 -2.19 -15.77 -8.98
N HIS A 14 -1.96 -14.44 -8.90
CA HIS A 14 -3.03 -13.44 -8.74
C HIS A 14 -2.66 -12.03 -9.26
N ASP A 15 -3.65 -11.31 -9.83
CA ASP A 15 -3.46 -10.00 -10.51
C ASP A 15 -3.31 -8.79 -9.58
N ARG A 16 -3.49 -8.94 -8.26
CA ARG A 16 -3.52 -7.82 -7.30
C ARG A 16 -2.68 -8.07 -6.06
N MET A 17 -2.05 -7.01 -5.57
CA MET A 17 -1.31 -6.98 -4.29
C MET A 17 -1.95 -5.94 -3.35
N PRO A 18 -1.84 -6.10 -2.02
CA PRO A 18 -2.25 -5.04 -1.09
C PRO A 18 -1.38 -3.79 -1.26
N MET A 19 -1.88 -2.63 -0.85
CA MET A 19 -1.04 -1.44 -0.61
C MET A 19 -0.60 -1.41 0.86
N SER A 20 0.59 -0.87 1.12
CA SER A 20 1.15 -0.66 2.45
C SER A 20 1.45 0.82 2.68
N VAL A 21 1.41 1.23 3.95
CA VAL A 21 1.86 2.55 4.42
C VAL A 21 3.04 2.33 5.35
N ALA A 22 4.13 3.05 5.13
CA ALA A 22 5.31 2.98 5.99
C ALA A 22 4.95 3.39 7.43
N GLU A 23 5.56 2.74 8.42
CA GLU A 23 5.27 2.99 9.83
C GLU A 23 5.45 4.47 10.24
N ALA A 24 6.45 5.13 9.66
CA ALA A 24 6.70 6.56 9.86
C ALA A 24 5.53 7.47 9.42
N ASN A 25 4.67 7.00 8.52
CA ASN A 25 3.57 7.77 7.93
C ASN A 25 2.20 7.39 8.52
N TRP A 26 2.15 6.54 9.55
CA TRP A 26 0.87 6.10 10.12
C TRP A 26 0.07 7.23 10.76
N ALA A 27 0.73 8.20 11.39
CA ALA A 27 0.06 9.36 11.97
C ALA A 27 -0.70 10.14 10.89
N ASP A 28 -0.04 10.44 9.78
CA ASP A 28 -0.63 11.16 8.64
C ASP A 28 -1.74 10.34 7.97
N TRP A 29 -1.56 9.03 7.83
CA TRP A 29 -2.58 8.14 7.25
C TRP A 29 -3.85 8.00 8.10
N LEU A 30 -3.72 8.12 9.43
CA LEU A 30 -4.82 7.93 10.38
C LEU A 30 -5.42 9.25 10.88
N ASP A 31 -4.93 10.41 10.42
CA ASP A 31 -5.46 11.71 10.80
C ASP A 31 -6.89 11.87 10.25
N PRO A 32 -7.94 11.89 11.10
CA PRO A 32 -9.32 12.04 10.62
C PRO A 32 -9.63 13.44 10.12
N THR A 33 -8.74 14.41 10.31
CA THR A 33 -8.91 15.81 9.90
C THR A 33 -8.29 16.11 8.54
N ASP A 34 -7.40 15.24 8.05
CA ASP A 34 -6.86 15.34 6.70
C ASP A 34 -7.79 14.64 5.70
N THR A 35 -8.43 15.44 4.84
CA THR A 35 -9.36 14.96 3.82
C THR A 35 -8.78 15.05 2.40
N ASP A 36 -7.49 15.35 2.26
CA ASP A 36 -6.83 15.39 0.96
C ASP A 36 -6.57 13.96 0.46
N VAL A 37 -7.36 13.56 -0.53
CA VAL A 37 -7.29 12.22 -1.10
C VAL A 37 -5.98 11.99 -1.85
N ASP A 38 -5.40 13.01 -2.48
CA ASP A 38 -4.16 12.86 -3.23
C ASP A 38 -2.96 12.76 -2.29
N PHE A 39 -3.00 13.48 -1.16
CA PHE A 39 -2.07 13.27 -0.08
C PHE A 39 -2.16 11.85 0.47
N ALA A 40 -3.36 11.37 0.82
CA ALA A 40 -3.55 9.99 1.30
C ALA A 40 -3.06 8.94 0.29
N ARG A 41 -3.27 9.17 -1.02
CA ARG A 41 -2.74 8.31 -2.08
C ARG A 41 -1.22 8.27 -2.12
N SER A 42 -0.56 9.40 -1.87
CA SER A 42 0.91 9.50 -1.88
C SER A 42 1.59 8.69 -0.77
N LEU A 43 0.88 8.42 0.33
CA LEU A 43 1.39 7.64 1.47
C LEU A 43 1.40 6.13 1.21
N MET A 44 0.66 5.65 0.21
CA MET A 44 0.53 4.24 -0.12
C MET A 44 1.60 3.80 -1.12
N ALA A 45 2.26 2.67 -0.86
CA ALA A 45 3.16 2.01 -1.80
C ALA A 45 2.89 0.50 -1.87
N PRO A 46 3.31 -0.20 -2.94
CA PRO A 46 3.40 -1.65 -2.92
C PRO A 46 4.28 -2.12 -1.73
N PRO A 47 3.98 -3.28 -1.12
CA PRO A 47 4.81 -3.88 -0.08
C PRO A 47 6.23 -4.10 -0.60
N ALA A 48 7.22 -4.00 0.29
CA ALA A 48 8.59 -4.33 -0.08
C ALA A 48 8.67 -5.83 -0.45
N PRO A 49 9.52 -6.22 -1.43
CA PRO A 49 9.71 -7.63 -1.76
C PRO A 49 10.04 -8.47 -0.53
N GLY A 50 9.24 -9.52 -0.29
CA GLY A 50 9.40 -10.40 0.87
C GLY A 50 8.87 -9.87 2.22
N SER A 51 8.21 -8.70 2.25
CA SER A 51 7.54 -8.19 3.47
C SER A 51 6.17 -8.84 3.71
N LEU A 52 5.57 -9.38 2.65
CA LEU A 52 4.46 -10.30 2.77
C LEU A 52 5.11 -11.66 3.03
N GLY A 53 4.77 -12.29 4.15
CA GLY A 53 5.31 -13.60 4.52
C GLY A 53 5.03 -14.67 3.44
N PRO A 54 5.57 -15.89 3.62
CA PRO A 54 5.23 -17.02 2.75
C PRO A 54 3.73 -17.34 2.75
#